data_AF-M0LPY1-F1
#
_entry.id   AF-M0LPY1-F1
#
_cell.length_a   1.000
_cell.length_b   1.000
_cell.length_c   1.000
_cell.angle_alpha   90.00
_cell.angle_beta   90.00
_cell.angle_gamma   90.00
#
_symmetry.space_group_name_H-M   'P 1'
#
loop_
_entity.id
_entity.type
_entity.pdbx_description
1 polymer ?
#
loop_
_entity_poly.entity_id
_entity_poly.type
_entity_poly.pdbx_seq_one_letter_code
_entity_poly.pdbx_strand_id
1 'polypeptide(L)'
;MSYYGDLTTPTADRAEAYAFLRTALERATSDRPYRGPERFERDRQVYTSSVTGDLDRFRGEERIVDDGETIYRGEFAGGWIE
;
A
#
# COMPACT_ATOMS: atom_id res chain seq x y z
N MET A 1 14.98 -4.12 0.03
CA MET A 1 13.50 -4.22 0.09
C MET A 1 13.03 -4.87 -1.21
N SER A 2 12.11 -5.82 -1.13
CA SER A 2 11.36 -6.36 -2.27
C SER A 2 9.94 -5.79 -2.26
N TYR A 3 9.38 -5.57 -3.44
CA TYR A 3 8.01 -5.12 -3.61
C TYR A 3 7.42 -5.69 -4.90
N TYR A 4 6.18 -6.13 -4.80
CA TYR A 4 5.37 -6.56 -5.94
C TYR A 4 3.95 -6.06 -5.72
N GLY A 5 3.36 -5.40 -6.71
CA GLY A 5 1.97 -4.98 -6.60
C GLY A 5 1.37 -4.66 -7.95
N ASP A 6 0.09 -4.96 -8.10
CA ASP A 6 -0.64 -4.78 -9.35
C ASP A 6 -2.13 -4.56 -9.10
N LEU A 7 -2.82 -4.16 -10.17
CA LEU A 7 -4.27 -4.15 -10.19
C LEU A 7 -4.79 -5.58 -10.03
N THR A 8 -5.85 -5.73 -9.26
CA THR A 8 -6.56 -7.00 -9.08
C THR A 8 -7.83 -7.10 -9.93
N THR A 9 -8.30 -5.96 -10.43
CA THR A 9 -9.48 -5.86 -11.30
C THR A 9 -9.07 -5.33 -12.68
N PRO A 10 -9.28 -6.07 -13.78
CA PRO A 10 -8.88 -5.65 -15.13
C PRO A 10 -9.57 -4.39 -15.65
N THR A 11 -10.76 -4.09 -15.13
CA THR A 11 -11.55 -2.89 -15.49
C THR A 11 -11.20 -1.67 -14.65
N ALA A 12 -10.35 -1.81 -13.63
CA ALA A 12 -9.93 -0.67 -12.81
C ALA A 12 -9.05 0.28 -13.63
N ASP A 13 -9.28 1.59 -13.48
CA ASP A 13 -8.43 2.60 -14.11
C ASP A 13 -7.04 2.60 -13.45
N ARG A 14 -6.04 2.17 -14.21
CA ARG A 14 -4.65 2.13 -13.76
C ARG A 14 -4.10 3.50 -13.39
N ALA A 15 -4.41 4.54 -14.17
CA ALA A 15 -3.88 5.87 -13.87
C ALA A 15 -4.48 6.41 -12.57
N GLU A 16 -5.78 6.21 -12.36
CA GLU A 16 -6.49 6.63 -11.14
C GLU A 16 -5.95 5.88 -9.91
N ALA A 17 -5.89 4.54 -9.96
CA ALA A 17 -5.44 3.71 -8.85
C ALA A 17 -4.01 4.07 -8.40
N TYR A 18 -3.09 4.24 -9.36
CA TYR A 18 -1.71 4.59 -9.04
C TYR A 18 -1.55 6.05 -8.62
N ALA A 19 -2.42 6.97 -9.06
CA ALA A 19 -2.44 8.35 -8.55
C ALA A 19 -2.91 8.41 -7.10
N PHE A 20 -3.96 7.65 -6.76
CA PHE A 20 -4.41 7.49 -5.38
C PHE A 20 -3.33 6.83 -4.52
N LEU A 21 -2.67 5.77 -5.01
CA LEU A 21 -1.57 5.11 -4.32
C LEU A 21 -0.46 6.11 -3.96
N ARG A 22 0.02 6.91 -4.91
CA ARG A 22 1.06 7.93 -4.65
C ARG A 22 0.64 8.90 -3.55
N THR A 23 -0.61 9.35 -3.59
CA THR A 23 -1.18 10.24 -2.56
C THR A 23 -1.16 9.58 -1.17
N ALA A 24 -1.43 8.28 -1.08
CA ALA A 24 -1.35 7.54 0.17
C ALA A 24 0.10 7.40 0.66
N LEU A 25 1.04 7.10 -0.23
CA LEU A 25 2.46 6.92 0.11
C LEU A 25 3.11 8.22 0.62
N GLU A 26 2.69 9.39 0.12
CA GLU A 26 3.14 10.70 0.61
C GLU A 26 2.76 10.98 2.08
N ARG A 27 1.84 10.19 2.65
CA ARG A 27 1.38 10.31 4.04
C ARG A 27 2.08 9.32 4.99
N ALA A 28 3.19 8.73 4.54
CA ALA A 28 4.07 7.96 5.41
C ALA A 28 4.50 8.80 6.63
N THR A 29 4.59 8.16 7.78
CA THR A 29 5.00 8.79 9.03
C THR A 29 6.30 8.18 9.55
N SER A 30 7.00 8.90 10.43
CA SER A 30 8.28 8.44 10.98
C SER A 30 8.14 7.17 11.84
N ASP A 31 6.96 6.93 12.42
CA ASP A 31 6.63 5.70 13.15
C ASP A 31 6.33 4.51 12.24
N ARG A 32 5.99 4.73 10.97
CA ARG A 32 5.71 3.68 9.98
C ARG A 32 6.46 3.93 8.67
N PRO A 33 7.81 3.89 8.66
CA PRO A 33 8.62 4.31 7.52
C PRO A 33 8.74 3.23 6.42
N TYR A 34 7.72 2.39 6.26
CA TYR A 34 7.72 1.26 5.31
C TYR A 34 7.14 1.68 3.95
N ARG A 35 5.92 2.22 3.99
CA ARG A 35 5.06 2.61 2.86
C ARG A 35 4.13 3.75 3.35
N GLY A 36 2.87 3.79 2.91
CA GLY A 36 1.89 4.76 3.39
C GLY A 36 1.41 4.49 4.83
N PRO A 37 0.43 5.29 5.32
CA PRO A 37 -0.14 5.14 6.65
C PRO A 37 -0.93 3.82 6.77
N GLU A 38 -1.39 3.47 7.98
CA GLU A 38 -2.25 2.29 8.17
C GLU A 38 -3.53 2.35 7.34
N ARG A 39 -4.09 3.55 7.21
CA ARG A 39 -5.31 3.82 6.48
C ARG A 39 -5.29 5.24 5.91
N PHE A 40 -5.74 5.38 4.67
CA PHE A 40 -5.97 6.67 4.03
C PHE A 40 -7.22 6.60 3.16
N GLU A 41 -8.07 7.61 3.24
CA GLU A 41 -9.35 7.67 2.53
C GLU A 41 -9.45 8.97 1.76
N ARG A 42 -9.96 8.89 0.52
CA ARG A 42 -10.33 10.05 -0.29
C ARG A 42 -11.49 9.65 -1.19
N ASP A 43 -12.58 10.39 -1.10
CA ASP A 43 -13.81 10.13 -1.84
C ASP A 43 -14.29 8.67 -1.62
N ARG A 44 -14.39 7.88 -2.68
CA ARG A 44 -14.80 6.46 -2.67
C ARG A 44 -13.64 5.47 -2.48
N GLN A 45 -12.40 5.97 -2.47
CA GLN A 45 -11.20 5.13 -2.44
C GLN A 45 -10.61 5.05 -1.03
N VAL A 46 -10.22 3.83 -0.65
CA VAL A 46 -9.66 3.52 0.66
C VAL A 46 -8.36 2.74 0.47
N TYR A 47 -7.24 3.32 0.90
CA TYR A 47 -5.96 2.64 1.06
C TYR A 47 -5.86 2.06 2.47
N THR A 48 -5.35 0.83 2.58
CA THR A 48 -4.95 0.26 3.86
C THR A 48 -3.59 -0.43 3.72
N SER A 49 -2.78 -0.36 4.77
CA SER A 49 -1.51 -1.09 4.88
C SER A 49 -1.39 -1.80 6.22
N SER A 50 -0.89 -3.03 6.20
CA SER A 50 -0.55 -3.79 7.40
C SER A 50 0.91 -4.22 7.32
N VAL A 51 1.58 -4.27 8.48
CA VAL A 51 2.98 -4.67 8.59
C VAL A 51 3.12 -5.63 9.77
N THR A 52 3.86 -6.71 9.55
CA THR A 52 4.30 -7.64 10.59
C THR A 52 5.82 -7.57 10.71
N GLY A 53 6.30 -7.48 11.95
CA GLY A 53 7.72 -7.32 12.27
C GLY A 53 8.10 -5.85 12.49
N ASP A 54 9.40 -5.58 12.41
CA ASP A 54 10.02 -4.28 12.68
C ASP A 54 11.02 -3.93 11.56
N LEU A 55 11.82 -2.89 11.73
CA LEU A 55 12.78 -2.47 10.71
C LEU A 55 13.91 -3.48 10.49
N ASP A 56 14.16 -4.37 11.45
CA ASP A 56 15.17 -5.40 11.29
C ASP A 56 14.68 -6.49 10.35
N ARG A 57 13.39 -6.82 10.43
CA ARG A 57 12.75 -7.74 9.48
C ARG A 57 11.24 -7.52 9.44
N PHE A 58 10.75 -6.99 8.31
CA PHE A 58 9.33 -6.76 8.09
C PHE A 58 8.79 -7.44 6.83
N ARG A 59 7.49 -7.73 6.88
CA ARG A 59 6.64 -8.02 5.73
C ARG A 59 5.38 -7.19 5.87
N GLY A 60 4.90 -6.63 4.78
CA GLY A 60 3.65 -5.90 4.76
C GLY A 60 2.88 -6.11 3.47
N GLU A 61 1.61 -5.81 3.57
CA GLU A 61 0.67 -5.81 2.47
C GLU A 61 -0.06 -4.47 2.45
N GLU A 62 -0.45 -4.06 1.25
CA GLU A 62 -1.31 -2.91 1.05
C GLU A 62 -2.36 -3.20 0.00
N ARG A 63 -3.48 -2.48 0.09
CA ARG A 63 -4.58 -2.62 -0.86
C ARG A 63 -5.32 -1.31 -1.02
N ILE A 64 -5.89 -1.12 -2.20
CA ILE A 64 -6.84 -0.04 -2.49
C ILE A 64 -8.20 -0.68 -2.75
N VAL A 65 -9.20 -0.22 -2.02
CA VAL A 65 -10.61 -0.52 -2.23
C VAL A 65 -11.27 0.68 -2.88
N ASP A 66 -12.06 0.43 -3.91
CA ASP A 66 -12.87 1.41 -4.62
C ASP A 66 -14.29 0.86 -4.73
N ASP A 67 -15.27 1.60 -4.20
CA ASP A 67 -16.69 1.19 -4.14
C ASP A 67 -16.92 -0.23 -3.58
N GLY A 68 -16.13 -0.63 -2.58
CA GLY A 68 -16.19 -1.95 -1.94
C GLY A 68 -15.43 -3.06 -2.65
N GLU A 69 -14.92 -2.84 -3.87
CA GLU A 69 -14.08 -3.79 -4.59
C GLU A 69 -12.59 -3.51 -4.33
N THR A 70 -11.80 -4.55 -4.05
CA THR A 70 -10.33 -4.39 -4.03
C THR A 70 -9.84 -4.30 -5.45
N ILE A 71 -9.31 -3.14 -5.85
CA ILE A 71 -8.83 -2.89 -7.22
C ILE A 71 -7.31 -3.01 -7.35
N TYR A 72 -6.57 -2.99 -6.24
CA TYR A 72 -5.12 -3.06 -6.21
C TYR A 72 -4.63 -3.80 -4.96
N ARG A 73 -3.57 -4.59 -5.11
CA ARG A 73 -2.83 -5.23 -4.01
C ARG A 73 -1.33 -5.08 -4.22
N GLY A 74 -0.61 -4.84 -3.13
CA GLY A 74 0.84 -4.84 -3.09
C GLY A 74 1.36 -5.57 -1.87
N GLU A 75 2.48 -6.26 -2.04
CA GLU A 75 3.24 -6.91 -0.98
C GLU A 75 4.65 -6.34 -0.97
N PHE A 76 5.19 -6.13 0.22
CA PHE A 76 6.55 -5.62 0.41
C PHE A 76 7.23 -6.33 1.58
N ALA A 77 8.54 -6.49 1.48
CA ALA A 77 9.35 -7.06 2.54
C ALA A 77 10.74 -6.44 2.57
N GLY A 78 11.32 -6.34 3.75
CA GLY A 78 12.63 -5.75 3.94
C GLY A 78 13.19 -6.02 5.32
N GLY A 79 14.36 -5.48 5.56
CA GLY A 79 15.13 -5.69 6.78
C GLY A 79 16.59 -5.34 6.56
N TRP A 80 17.37 -5.38 7.62
CA TRP A 80 18.82 -5.27 7.53
C TRP A 80 19.43 -6.52 6.90
N ILE A 81 20.57 -6.33 6.24
CA ILE A 81 21.43 -7.42 5.81
C ILE A 81 22.56 -7.48 6.84
N GLU A 82 22.61 -8.58 7.60
CA GLU A 82 23.69 -8.89 8.54
C GLU A 82 24.78 -9.72 7.87
#